data_AF-A0A7Y7I8Z4-F1
#
_entry.id   AF-A0A7Y7I8Z4-F1
#
_cell.length_a   1.000
_cell.length_b   1.000
_cell.length_c   1.000
_cell.angle_alpha   90.00
_cell.angle_beta   90.00
_cell.angle_gamma   90.00
#
_symmetry.space_group_name_H-M   'P 1'
#
loop_
_entity.id
_entity.type
_entity.pdbx_description
1 polymer ?
#
loop_
_entity_poly.entity_id
_entity_poly.type
_entity_poly.pdbx_seq_one_letter_code
_entity_poly.pdbx_strand_id
1 'polypeptide(L)'
;MKAEDLKFAESTLDAFIESSINRVAESGVMRYTYKITAAEVKDETGRSRLHDSVISDYTQYFEEHGVSATFKPAADAFTVDLDLDSCVLRAGQARFLSSAMEKYRTEND
;
A
#
# COMPACT_ATOMS: atom_id res chain seq x y z
N MET A 1 3.90 16.11 -6.67
CA MET A 1 3.13 15.02 -7.32
C MET A 1 2.03 15.61 -8.20
N LYS A 2 1.80 15.08 -9.42
CA LYS A 2 0.66 15.53 -10.27
C LYS A 2 -0.59 14.70 -9.98
N ALA A 3 -1.75 15.13 -10.52
CA ALA A 3 -3.04 14.52 -10.22
C ALA A 3 -3.12 13.03 -10.57
N GLU A 4 -2.55 12.59 -11.70
CA GLU A 4 -2.57 11.17 -12.07
C GLU A 4 -1.70 10.31 -11.15
N ASP A 5 -0.56 10.84 -10.70
CA ASP A 5 0.32 10.13 -9.77
C ASP A 5 -0.39 9.91 -8.42
N LEU A 6 -1.02 10.97 -7.89
CA LEU A 6 -1.74 10.92 -6.62
C LEU A 6 -2.89 9.92 -6.71
N LYS A 7 -3.68 9.98 -7.79
CA LYS A 7 -4.78 9.06 -8.02
C LYS A 7 -4.29 7.61 -8.07
N PHE A 8 -3.19 7.35 -8.77
CA PHE A 8 -2.60 6.01 -8.84
C PHE A 8 -2.08 5.54 -7.47
N ALA A 9 -1.40 6.41 -6.72
CA ALA A 9 -0.89 6.10 -5.39
C ALA A 9 -2.03 5.78 -4.40
N GLU A 10 -3.10 6.60 -4.41
CA GLU A 10 -4.31 6.41 -3.62
C GLU A 10 -4.99 5.07 -3.95
N SER A 11 -5.25 4.80 -5.23
CA SER A 11 -5.90 3.54 -5.63
C SER A 11 -5.05 2.32 -5.30
N THR A 12 -3.73 2.44 -5.43
CA THR A 12 -2.80 1.34 -5.12
C THR A 12 -2.75 1.06 -3.63
N LEU A 13 -2.69 2.10 -2.80
CA LEU A 13 -2.73 1.96 -1.35
C LEU A 13 -4.04 1.34 -0.88
N ASP A 14 -5.18 1.83 -1.39
CA ASP A 14 -6.50 1.26 -1.06
C ASP A 14 -6.56 -0.23 -1.41
N ALA A 15 -6.05 -0.63 -2.58
CA ALA A 15 -5.99 -2.05 -2.98
C ALA A 15 -5.08 -2.90 -2.07
N PHE A 16 -3.92 -2.38 -1.65
CA PHE A 16 -3.03 -3.09 -0.74
C PHE A 16 -3.65 -3.29 0.64
N ILE A 17 -4.31 -2.25 1.17
CA ILE A 17 -5.03 -2.32 2.45
C ILE A 17 -6.15 -3.36 2.36
N GLU A 18 -7.00 -3.29 1.34
CA GLU A 18 -8.11 -4.24 1.16
C GLU A 18 -7.60 -5.69 1.02
N SER A 19 -6.57 -5.91 0.21
CA SER A 19 -5.93 -7.20 0.06
C SER A 19 -5.37 -7.72 1.39
N SER A 20 -4.72 -6.86 2.17
CA SER A 20 -4.13 -7.20 3.46
C SER A 20 -5.21 -7.56 4.48
N ILE A 21 -6.27 -6.76 4.61
CA ILE A 21 -7.39 -7.02 5.51
C ILE A 21 -8.05 -8.36 5.21
N ASN A 22 -8.27 -8.67 3.94
CA ASN A 22 -8.84 -9.96 3.55
C ASN A 22 -7.95 -11.14 3.96
N ARG A 23 -6.62 -10.96 3.95
CA ARG A 23 -5.68 -12.00 4.38
C ARG A 23 -5.56 -12.11 5.91
N VAL A 24 -5.80 -11.03 6.66
CA VAL A 24 -5.88 -11.06 8.13
C VAL A 24 -6.95 -12.05 8.59
N ALA A 25 -8.11 -12.06 7.92
CA ALA A 25 -9.21 -12.95 8.24
C ALA A 25 -8.83 -14.44 8.25
N GLU A 26 -7.85 -14.81 7.42
CA GLU A 26 -7.42 -16.20 7.23
C GLU A 26 -6.13 -16.53 8.00
N SER A 27 -5.28 -15.54 8.28
CA SER A 27 -3.91 -15.78 8.78
C SER A 27 -3.54 -15.05 10.06
N GLY A 28 -4.29 -14.01 10.45
CA GLY A 28 -3.94 -13.12 11.57
C GLY A 28 -2.70 -12.25 11.34
N VAL A 29 -2.04 -12.35 10.17
CA VAL A 29 -0.83 -11.58 9.85
C VAL A 29 -1.20 -10.14 9.50
N MET A 30 -0.58 -9.16 10.17
CA MET A 30 -0.90 -7.73 9.99
C MET A 30 0.06 -6.99 9.06
N ARG A 31 1.22 -7.60 8.75
CA ARG A 31 2.28 -6.97 7.96
C ARG A 31 2.48 -7.67 6.62
N TYR A 32 2.50 -6.90 5.54
CA TYR A 32 2.67 -7.39 4.19
C TYR A 32 3.59 -6.49 3.37
N THR A 33 4.37 -7.11 2.48
CA THR A 33 5.24 -6.39 1.55
C THR A 33 4.70 -6.50 0.14
N TYR A 34 4.56 -5.36 -0.52
CA TYR A 34 4.13 -5.22 -1.90
C TYR A 34 5.24 -4.62 -2.76
N LYS A 35 5.09 -4.77 -4.08
CA LYS A 35 5.97 -4.15 -5.07
C LYS A 35 5.14 -3.34 -6.06
N ILE A 36 5.65 -2.16 -6.39
CA ILE A 36 5.13 -1.32 -7.48
C ILE A 36 6.31 -1.06 -8.40
N THR A 37 6.26 -1.58 -9.62
CA THR A 37 7.32 -1.35 -10.60
C THR A 37 7.26 0.06 -11.16
N ALA A 38 8.41 0.58 -11.56
CA ALA A 38 8.50 1.84 -12.29
C ALA A 38 7.71 1.78 -13.61
N ALA A 39 7.61 0.59 -14.23
CA ALA A 39 6.79 0.37 -15.42
C ALA A 39 5.32 0.64 -15.14
N GLU A 40 4.74 0.05 -14.09
CA GLU A 40 3.34 0.29 -13.70
C GLU A 40 3.07 1.77 -13.44
N VAL A 41 3.95 2.45 -12.68
CA VAL A 41 3.80 3.89 -12.44
C VAL A 41 3.83 4.67 -13.75
N LYS A 42 4.75 4.36 -14.67
CA LYS A 42 4.86 5.05 -15.96
C LYS A 42 3.62 4.84 -16.83
N ASP A 43 3.14 3.61 -16.92
CA ASP A 43 2.00 3.23 -17.76
C ASP A 43 0.71 3.88 -17.26
N GLU A 44 0.48 3.87 -15.95
CA GLU A 44 -0.73 4.41 -15.32
C GLU A 44 -0.73 5.95 -15.24
N THR A 45 0.44 6.57 -15.18
CA THR A 45 0.57 8.04 -15.06
C THR A 45 0.92 8.71 -16.39
N GLY A 46 1.14 7.95 -17.47
CA GLY A 46 1.58 8.46 -18.77
C GLY A 46 2.97 9.09 -18.75
N ARG A 47 3.84 8.67 -17.83
CA ARG A 47 5.22 9.18 -17.71
C ARG A 47 6.15 8.36 -18.61
N SER A 48 7.05 9.05 -19.31
CA SER A 48 8.14 8.36 -20.02
C SER A 48 9.27 7.92 -19.08
N ARG A 49 9.45 8.62 -17.95
CA ARG A 49 10.50 8.35 -16.95
C ARG A 49 10.03 8.70 -15.54
N LEU A 50 10.51 7.95 -14.55
CA LEU A 50 10.49 8.36 -13.14
C LEU A 50 11.73 9.20 -12.82
N HIS A 51 11.49 10.47 -12.52
CA HIS A 51 12.51 11.34 -11.96
C HIS A 51 12.58 11.16 -10.46
N ASP A 52 13.73 11.47 -9.87
CA ASP A 52 13.96 11.36 -8.42
C ASP A 52 12.92 12.13 -7.59
N SER A 53 12.43 13.27 -8.10
CA SER A 53 11.35 14.02 -7.45
C SER A 53 10.04 13.22 -7.37
N VAL A 54 9.69 12.47 -8.42
CA VAL A 54 8.51 11.60 -8.43
C VAL A 54 8.71 10.45 -7.46
N ILE A 55 9.91 9.87 -7.43
CA ILE A 55 10.25 8.80 -6.48
C ILE A 55 10.10 9.30 -5.03
N SER A 56 10.59 10.50 -4.74
CA SER A 56 10.46 11.14 -3.43
C SER A 56 8.99 11.41 -3.09
N ASP A 57 8.20 11.92 -4.04
CA ASP A 57 6.78 12.18 -3.86
C ASP A 57 5.99 10.91 -3.49
N TYR A 58 6.23 9.80 -4.19
CA TYR A 58 5.59 8.52 -3.86
C TYR A 58 6.02 8.00 -2.49
N THR A 59 7.31 8.10 -2.17
CA THR A 59 7.84 7.67 -0.87
C THR A 59 7.18 8.45 0.26
N GLN A 60 7.15 9.78 0.14
CA GLN A 60 6.51 10.66 1.11
C GLN A 60 5.01 10.39 1.23
N TYR A 61 4.31 10.17 0.11
CA TYR A 61 2.89 9.86 0.13
C TYR A 61 2.58 8.61 0.99
N PHE A 62 3.32 7.52 0.80
CA PHE A 62 3.11 6.31 1.61
C PHE A 62 3.47 6.54 3.08
N GLU A 63 4.56 7.26 3.36
CA GLU A 63 4.98 7.59 4.73
C GLU A 63 3.92 8.40 5.49
N GLU A 64 3.31 9.39 4.83
CA GLU A 64 2.21 10.19 5.39
C GLU A 64 0.97 9.34 5.73
N HIS A 65 0.84 8.15 5.13
CA HIS A 65 -0.22 7.17 5.41
C HIS A 65 0.23 6.04 6.36
N GLY A 66 1.38 6.20 7.02
CA GLY A 66 1.92 5.20 7.95
C GLY A 66 2.40 3.92 7.27
N VAL A 67 2.77 4.00 5.98
CA VAL A 67 3.27 2.90 5.16
C VAL A 67 4.70 3.21 4.74
N SER A 68 5.62 2.25 4.92
CA SER A 68 7.00 2.46 4.47
C SER A 68 7.12 2.16 2.99
N ALA A 69 7.70 3.07 2.21
CA ALA A 69 8.03 2.84 0.82
C ALA A 69 9.51 3.10 0.58
N THR A 70 10.15 2.27 -0.24
CA THR A 70 11.53 2.51 -0.65
C THR A 70 11.71 2.11 -2.08
N PHE A 71 12.17 3.04 -2.91
CA PHE A 71 12.55 2.73 -4.28
C PHE A 71 13.90 1.99 -4.31
N LYS A 72 13.97 0.91 -5.08
CA LYS A 72 15.15 0.08 -5.27
C LYS A 72 15.61 0.23 -6.72
N PRO A 73 16.61 1.09 -7.02
CA PRO A 73 17.05 1.35 -8.40
C PRO A 73 17.45 0.10 -9.18
N ALA A 74 18.09 -0.87 -8.51
CA ALA A 74 18.50 -2.13 -9.13
C ALA A 74 17.32 -3.02 -9.57
N ALA A 75 16.15 -2.85 -8.95
CA ALA A 75 14.93 -3.59 -9.28
C ALA A 75 13.92 -2.73 -10.05
N ASP A 76 14.23 -1.45 -10.29
CA ASP A 76 13.35 -0.44 -10.89
C ASP A 76 11.93 -0.48 -10.30
N ALA A 77 11.84 -0.56 -8.95
CA ALA A 77 10.58 -0.76 -8.25
C ALA A 77 10.58 -0.18 -6.83
N PHE A 78 9.41 0.25 -6.36
CA PHE A 78 9.14 0.48 -4.95
C PHE A 78 8.90 -0.85 -4.25
N THR A 79 9.49 -0.99 -3.06
CA THR A 79 9.08 -1.97 -2.06
C THR A 79 8.26 -1.22 -1.02
N VAL A 80 7.02 -1.67 -0.81
CA VAL A 80 6.05 -1.05 0.09
C VAL A 80 5.79 -2.01 1.24
N ASP A 81 6.14 -1.63 2.45
CA ASP A 81 5.89 -2.38 3.68
C ASP A 81 4.69 -1.76 4.40
N LEU A 82 3.58 -2.52 4.39
CA LEU A 82 2.31 -2.15 4.97
C LEU A 82 2.13 -2.93 6.26
N ASP A 83 1.96 -2.19 7.36
CA ASP A 83 1.59 -2.72 8.66
C ASP A 83 0.21 -2.16 9.04
N LEU A 84 -0.79 -3.03 9.11
CA LEU A 84 -2.17 -2.66 9.42
C LEU A 84 -2.35 -2.16 10.87
N ASP A 85 -1.40 -2.40 11.77
CA ASP A 85 -1.43 -1.85 13.13
C ASP A 85 -1.04 -0.36 13.19
N SER A 86 -0.27 0.13 12.22
CA SER A 86 0.22 1.52 12.19
C SER A 86 -0.24 2.34 11.00
N CYS A 87 -0.82 1.70 9.98
CA CYS A 87 -1.30 2.37 8.79
C CYS A 87 -2.52 3.26 9.09
N VAL A 88 -2.61 4.39 8.39
CA VAL A 88 -3.78 5.27 8.43
C VAL A 88 -4.92 4.62 7.65
N LEU A 89 -5.93 4.14 8.38
CA LEU A 89 -7.12 3.51 7.80
C LEU A 89 -8.30 4.48 7.73
N ARG A 90 -9.03 4.45 6.62
CA ARG A 90 -10.35 5.09 6.54
C ARG A 90 -11.35 4.31 7.40
N ALA A 91 -12.44 4.98 7.80
CA ALA A 91 -13.45 4.37 8.68
C ALA A 91 -14.01 3.03 8.15
N GLY A 92 -14.16 2.88 6.83
CA GLY A 92 -14.59 1.61 6.21
C GLY A 92 -13.55 0.50 6.36
N GLN A 93 -12.29 0.80 6.04
CA GLN A 93 -11.17 -0.14 6.16
C GLN A 93 -10.95 -0.57 7.62
N ALA A 94 -11.02 0.36 8.57
CA ALA A 94 -10.91 0.04 10.00
C ALA A 94 -12.01 -0.92 10.48
N ARG A 95 -13.25 -0.72 10.02
CA ARG A 95 -14.36 -1.65 10.33
C ARG A 95 -14.12 -3.04 9.73
N PHE A 96 -13.69 -3.10 8.47
CA PHE A 96 -13.39 -4.38 7.83
C PHE A 96 -12.23 -5.12 8.51
N LEU A 97 -11.18 -4.41 8.92
CA LEU A 97 -10.10 -4.99 9.70
C LEU A 97 -10.60 -5.57 11.03
N SER A 98 -11.43 -4.83 11.77
CA SER A 98 -12.02 -5.33 13.01
C SER A 98 -12.82 -6.61 12.80
N SER A 99 -13.65 -6.67 11.75
CA SER A 99 -14.41 -7.88 11.41
C SER A 99 -13.52 -9.04 10.97
N ALA A 100 -12.45 -8.77 10.21
CA ALA A 100 -11.49 -9.79 9.81
C ALA A 100 -10.78 -10.39 11.03
N MET A 101 -10.34 -9.57 11.99
CA MET A 101 -9.72 -10.03 13.22
C MET A 101 -10.67 -10.84 14.10
N GLU A 102 -11.95 -10.45 14.18
CA GLU A 102 -12.97 -11.20 14.92
C GLU A 102 -13.25 -12.58 14.31
N LYS A 103 -13.35 -12.66 12.97
CA LYS A 103 -13.46 -13.93 12.25
C LYS A 103 -12.27 -14.83 12.56
N TYR A 104 -11.05 -14.31 12.40
CA TYR A 104 -9.83 -15.07 12.65
C TYR A 104 -9.79 -15.66 14.07
N ARG A 105 -10.16 -14.87 15.09
CA ARG A 105 -10.24 -15.35 16.48
C ARG A 105 -11.26 -16.46 16.64
N THR A 106 -12.47 -16.28 16.10
CA THR A 106 -13.55 -17.28 16.20
C THR A 106 -13.19 -18.62 15.57
N GLU A 107 -12.39 -18.63 14.50
CA GLU A 107 -11.97 -19.84 13.79
C GLU A 107 -10.74 -20.53 14.40
N ASN A 108 -9.99 -19.85 15.28
CA ASN A 108 -8.74 -20.34 15.86
C ASN A 108 -8.74 -20.45 17.39
N ASP A 109 -9.86 -20.10 18.05
CA ASP A 109 -10.15 -20.37 19.48
C ASP A 109 -10.78 -21.76 19.67
#